data_AF-A0A950FV56-F1
#
_entry.id   AF-A0A950FV56-F1
#
_cell.length_a   1.000
_cell.length_b   1.000
_cell.length_c   1.000
_cell.angle_alpha   90.00
_cell.angle_beta   90.00
_cell.angle_gamma   90.00
#
_symmetry.space_group_name_H-M   'P 1'
#
loop_
_entity.id
_entity.type
_entity.pdbx_description
1 polymer ?
#
loop_
_entity_poly.entity_id
_entity_poly.type
_entity_poly.pdbx_seq_one_letter_code
_entity_poly.pdbx_strand_id
1 'polypeptide(L)'
;MKNLALAVALSSALLATRSPAAAGDAARAVAAGAAAKLEAYYVYPSRAREAASLLRRNAASGAYDGLKADALSKRVTDDIATVLHDKHVRLQYSADVLPPAKPSGEGESPEEKAA
;
A
#
# COMPACT_ATOMS: atom_id res chain seq x y z
N MET A 1 -58.83 21.22 5.76
CA MET A 1 -57.56 21.89 6.14
C MET A 1 -56.72 20.87 6.89
N LYS A 2 -55.66 20.39 6.25
CA LYS A 2 -54.81 19.25 6.64
C LYS A 2 -53.47 19.65 5.99
N ASN A 3 -52.36 19.86 6.69
CA ASN A 3 -51.61 18.87 7.45
C ASN A 3 -50.63 19.54 8.44
N LEU A 4 -50.46 18.86 9.56
CA LEU A 4 -49.43 19.02 10.58
C LEU A 4 -48.05 18.71 9.96
N ALA A 5 -47.06 19.61 10.09
CA ALA A 5 -45.67 19.32 9.72
C ALA A 5 -44.89 18.91 10.97
N LEU A 6 -44.56 17.62 11.02
CA LEU A 6 -43.71 16.98 12.01
C LEU A 6 -42.25 17.31 11.69
N ALA A 7 -41.55 17.92 12.63
CA ALA A 7 -40.10 18.03 12.61
C ALA A 7 -39.56 17.38 13.89
N VAL A 8 -38.84 16.26 13.76
CA VAL A 8 -37.80 15.87 14.73
C VAL A 8 -36.71 15.13 13.95
N ALA A 9 -35.52 15.72 14.01
CA ALA A 9 -34.28 15.21 13.47
C ALA A 9 -33.84 13.94 14.18
N LEU A 10 -33.30 12.96 13.44
CA LEU A 10 -32.49 11.89 14.01
C LEU A 10 -31.14 11.81 13.29
N SER A 11 -30.18 12.49 13.91
CA SER A 11 -28.77 12.15 14.09
C SER A 11 -28.11 11.23 13.06
N SER A 12 -27.33 11.83 12.15
CA SER A 12 -26.23 11.14 11.47
C SER A 12 -25.09 10.89 12.46
N ALA A 13 -25.12 9.75 13.16
CA ALA A 13 -23.90 9.16 13.71
C ALA A 13 -23.19 8.45 12.55
N LEU A 14 -22.25 9.13 11.88
CA LEU A 14 -21.32 8.52 10.95
C LEU A 14 -20.39 7.61 11.77
N LEU A 15 -20.84 6.40 12.11
CA LEU A 15 -19.89 5.32 12.35
C LEU A 15 -19.14 5.15 11.03
N ALA A 16 -17.88 5.56 11.00
CA ALA A 16 -16.96 5.26 9.91
C ALA A 16 -16.69 3.74 9.89
N THR A 17 -17.70 2.95 9.52
CA THR A 17 -17.48 1.58 9.09
C THR A 17 -16.67 1.68 7.81
N ARG A 18 -15.36 1.46 7.90
CA ARG A 18 -14.49 1.38 6.73
C ARG A 18 -15.05 0.29 5.83
N SER A 19 -15.77 0.69 4.79
CA SER A 19 -16.43 -0.25 3.89
C SER A 19 -15.37 -1.15 3.25
N PRO A 20 -15.62 -2.46 3.09
CA PRO A 20 -14.67 -3.37 2.45
C PRO A 20 -14.26 -2.89 1.05
N ALA A 21 -15.12 -2.16 0.34
CA ALA A 21 -14.79 -1.50 -0.92
C ALA A 21 -13.63 -0.50 -0.79
N ALA A 22 -13.68 0.39 0.21
CA ALA A 22 -12.63 1.38 0.46
C ALA A 22 -11.32 0.74 0.95
N ALA A 23 -11.39 -0.40 1.64
CA ALA A 23 -10.22 -1.18 1.99
C ALA A 23 -9.56 -1.81 0.76
N GLY A 24 -10.35 -2.34 -0.18
CA GLY A 24 -9.87 -2.83 -1.48
C GLY A 24 -9.18 -1.73 -2.30
N ASP A 25 -9.76 -0.54 -2.38
CA ASP A 25 -9.16 0.59 -3.10
C ASP A 25 -7.79 0.98 -2.55
N ALA A 26 -7.65 1.02 -1.22
CA ALA A 26 -6.36 1.28 -0.58
C ALA A 26 -5.34 0.17 -0.88
N ALA A 27 -5.73 -1.10 -0.84
CA ALA A 27 -4.85 -2.22 -1.13
C ALA A 27 -4.35 -2.19 -2.59
N ARG A 28 -5.23 -1.89 -3.53
CA ARG A 28 -4.90 -1.73 -4.96
C ARG A 28 -3.94 -0.57 -5.18
N ALA A 29 -4.14 0.56 -4.51
CA ALA A 29 -3.24 1.71 -4.59
C ALA A 29 -1.82 1.37 -4.07
N VAL A 30 -1.72 0.62 -2.96
CA VAL A 30 -0.43 0.15 -2.44
C VAL A 30 0.28 -0.76 -3.45
N ALA A 31 -0.42 -1.74 -4.03
CA ALA A 31 0.15 -2.63 -5.03
C ALA A 31 0.61 -1.86 -6.29
N ALA A 32 -0.17 -0.87 -6.75
CA ALA A 32 0.20 -0.03 -7.88
C ALA A 32 1.45 0.82 -7.59
N GLY A 33 1.55 1.40 -6.39
CA GLY A 33 2.73 2.15 -5.96
C GLY A 33 3.99 1.28 -5.84
N ALA A 34 3.84 0.05 -5.34
CA ALA A 34 4.94 -0.92 -5.29
C ALA A 34 5.41 -1.31 -6.70
N ALA A 35 4.48 -1.59 -7.62
CA ALA A 35 4.77 -1.89 -9.01
C ALA A 35 5.55 -0.75 -9.70
N ALA A 36 5.13 0.50 -9.50
CA ALA A 36 5.83 1.66 -10.05
C ALA A 36 7.26 1.81 -9.49
N LYS A 37 7.46 1.59 -8.19
CA LYS A 37 8.80 1.64 -7.57
C LYS A 37 9.73 0.54 -8.09
N LEU A 38 9.20 -0.67 -8.31
CA LEU A 38 9.98 -1.76 -8.92
C LEU A 38 10.46 -1.36 -10.31
N GLU A 39 9.55 -0.86 -11.17
CA GLU A 39 9.90 -0.45 -12.53
C GLU A 39 10.89 0.72 -12.57
N ALA A 40 10.81 1.65 -11.62
CA ALA A 40 11.67 2.83 -11.57
C ALA A 40 13.08 2.55 -11.00
N TYR A 41 13.20 1.68 -9.99
CA TYR A 41 14.41 1.60 -9.17
C TYR A 41 15.06 0.21 -9.11
N TYR A 42 14.38 -0.85 -9.55
CA TYR A 42 14.97 -2.18 -9.47
C TYR A 42 16.00 -2.42 -10.58
N VAL A 43 17.15 -2.98 -10.21
CA VAL A 43 18.34 -3.11 -11.07
C VAL A 43 18.11 -3.99 -12.30
N TYR A 44 17.16 -4.93 -12.24
CA TYR A 44 16.82 -5.82 -13.36
C TYR A 44 15.49 -5.43 -14.01
N PRO A 45 15.47 -4.54 -15.01
CA PRO A 45 14.25 -3.90 -15.51
C PRO A 45 13.24 -4.88 -16.12
N SER A 46 13.71 -5.98 -16.73
CA SER A 46 12.80 -6.99 -17.26
C SER A 46 12.03 -7.71 -16.15
N ARG A 47 12.74 -8.14 -15.08
CA ARG A 47 12.11 -8.81 -13.93
C ARG A 47 11.23 -7.86 -13.13
N ALA A 48 11.62 -6.58 -13.05
CA ALA A 48 10.80 -5.53 -12.45
C ALA A 48 9.43 -5.44 -13.12
N ARG A 49 9.38 -5.39 -14.45
CA ARG A 49 8.12 -5.34 -15.23
C ARG A 49 7.27 -6.59 -15.04
N GLU A 50 7.90 -7.76 -14.95
CA GLU A 50 7.20 -9.02 -14.69
C GLU A 50 6.52 -9.00 -13.30
N ALA A 51 7.26 -8.62 -12.26
CA ALA A 51 6.74 -8.50 -10.91
C ALA A 51 5.66 -7.41 -10.81
N ALA A 52 5.89 -6.24 -11.40
CA ALA A 52 4.91 -5.15 -11.46
C ALA A 52 3.61 -5.57 -12.15
N SER A 53 3.70 -6.34 -13.24
CA SER A 53 2.53 -6.89 -13.92
C SER A 53 1.77 -7.89 -13.04
N LEU A 54 2.48 -8.77 -12.31
CA LEU A 54 1.86 -9.68 -11.34
C LEU A 54 1.08 -8.91 -10.27
N LEU A 55 1.69 -7.90 -9.65
CA LEU A 55 1.03 -7.10 -8.62
C LEU A 55 -0.23 -6.40 -9.14
N ARG A 56 -0.17 -5.80 -10.34
CA ARG A 56 -1.34 -5.14 -10.95
C ARG A 56 -2.45 -6.14 -11.27
N ARG A 57 -2.12 -7.33 -11.78
CA ARG A 57 -3.11 -8.39 -12.04
C ARG A 57 -3.78 -8.88 -10.76
N ASN A 58 -3.00 -9.15 -9.71
CA ASN A 58 -3.53 -9.61 -8.42
C ASN A 58 -4.39 -8.54 -7.74
N ALA A 59 -4.00 -7.26 -7.85
CA ALA A 59 -4.81 -6.16 -7.38
C ALA A 59 -6.14 -6.05 -8.14
N ALA A 60 -6.11 -6.16 -9.47
CA ALA A 60 -7.30 -6.08 -10.32
C ALA A 60 -8.29 -7.25 -10.09
N SER A 61 -7.78 -8.43 -9.71
CA SER A 61 -8.62 -9.58 -9.33
C SER A 61 -9.16 -9.52 -7.90
N GLY A 62 -8.80 -8.49 -7.13
CA GLY A 62 -9.20 -8.34 -5.73
C GLY A 62 -8.44 -9.25 -4.76
N ALA A 63 -7.32 -9.85 -5.17
CA ALA A 63 -6.54 -10.77 -4.32
C ALA A 63 -5.96 -10.13 -3.05
N TYR A 64 -5.95 -8.79 -3.00
CA TYR A 64 -5.50 -8.00 -1.86
C TYR A 64 -6.63 -7.35 -1.06
N ASP A 65 -7.87 -7.48 -1.53
CA ASP A 65 -9.00 -6.80 -0.92
C ASP A 65 -9.29 -7.39 0.47
N GLY A 66 -9.61 -6.51 1.43
CA GLY A 66 -9.89 -6.90 2.82
C GLY A 66 -8.66 -7.29 3.65
N LEU A 67 -7.46 -7.37 3.07
CA LEU A 67 -6.24 -7.60 3.84
C LEU A 67 -5.91 -6.40 4.73
N LYS A 68 -5.56 -6.68 5.98
CA LYS A 68 -5.00 -5.69 6.92
C LYS A 68 -3.60 -5.28 6.47
N ALA A 69 -3.10 -4.13 6.94
CA ALA A 69 -1.89 -3.53 6.39
C ALA A 69 -0.63 -4.42 6.53
N ASP A 70 -0.50 -5.11 7.67
CA ASP A 70 0.54 -6.10 7.93
C ASP A 70 0.42 -7.30 6.97
N ALA A 71 -0.78 -7.89 6.87
CA ALA A 71 -1.04 -9.03 5.99
C ALA A 71 -0.86 -8.67 4.50
N LEU A 72 -1.28 -7.46 4.10
CA LEU A 72 -1.08 -6.91 2.77
C LEU A 72 0.42 -6.77 2.46
N SER A 73 1.20 -6.21 3.40
CA SER A 73 2.64 -6.03 3.22
C SER A 73 3.37 -7.35 3.01
N LYS A 74 3.00 -8.37 3.80
CA LYS A 74 3.52 -9.72 3.65
C LYS A 74 3.11 -10.33 2.31
N ARG A 75 1.81 -10.28 1.96
CA ARG A 75 1.30 -10.90 0.73
C ARG A 75 1.91 -10.30 -0.53
N VAL A 76 2.02 -8.96 -0.59
CA VAL A 76 2.69 -8.27 -1.71
C VAL A 76 4.16 -8.67 -1.80
N THR A 77 4.85 -8.78 -0.66
CA THR A 77 6.25 -9.23 -0.61
C THR A 77 6.41 -10.67 -1.11
N ASP A 78 5.53 -11.57 -0.67
CA ASP A 78 5.53 -12.98 -1.12
C ASP A 78 5.34 -13.07 -2.64
N ASP A 79 4.37 -12.32 -3.20
CA ASP A 79 4.11 -12.27 -4.65
C ASP A 79 5.34 -11.75 -5.42
N ILE A 80 6.00 -10.68 -4.95
CA ILE A 80 7.25 -10.17 -5.54
C ILE A 80 8.34 -11.25 -5.53
N ALA A 81 8.49 -11.98 -4.42
CA ALA A 81 9.51 -13.00 -4.25
C ALA A 81 9.34 -14.19 -5.20
N THR A 82 8.11 -14.46 -5.68
CA THR A 82 7.87 -15.50 -6.69
C THR A 82 8.50 -15.20 -8.06
N VAL A 83 8.76 -13.92 -8.35
CA VAL A 83 9.31 -13.47 -9.64
C VAL A 83 10.77 -13.06 -9.51
N LEU A 84 11.10 -12.30 -8.45
CA LEU A 84 12.43 -11.72 -8.30
C LEU A 84 13.40 -12.68 -7.63
N HIS A 85 12.91 -13.57 -6.75
CA HIS A 85 13.72 -14.41 -5.86
C HIS A 85 14.82 -13.63 -5.10
N ASP A 86 14.59 -12.35 -4.85
CA ASP A 86 15.52 -11.44 -4.18
C ASP A 86 15.08 -11.19 -2.74
N LYS A 87 15.97 -11.47 -1.78
CA LYS A 87 15.71 -11.29 -0.34
C LYS A 87 15.82 -9.82 0.11
N HIS A 88 16.34 -8.94 -0.74
CA HIS A 88 16.53 -7.51 -0.42
C HIS A 88 15.28 -6.67 -0.70
N VAL A 89 14.34 -7.16 -1.50
CA VAL A 89 13.11 -6.44 -1.84
C VAL A 89 11.98 -6.85 -0.91
N ARG A 90 11.45 -5.91 -0.12
CA ARG A 90 10.30 -6.14 0.77
C ARG A 90 9.40 -4.90 0.82
N LEU A 91 8.09 -5.14 0.94
CA LEU A 91 7.14 -4.12 1.35
C LEU A 91 6.92 -4.24 2.85
N GLN A 92 7.17 -3.15 3.59
CA GLN A 92 7.02 -3.12 5.04
C GLN A 92 5.89 -2.16 5.42
N TYR A 93 5.13 -2.55 6.44
CA TYR A 93 4.12 -1.69 7.06
C TYR A 93 4.68 -1.11 8.36
N SER A 94 4.46 0.19 8.56
CA SER A 94 4.70 0.90 9.81
C SER A 94 3.37 1.49 10.29
N ALA A 95 3.03 1.26 11.56
CA ALA A 95 1.87 1.91 12.19
C ALA A 95 2.15 3.40 12.46
N ASP A 96 3.42 3.71 12.72
CA ASP A 96 3.90 5.08 12.90
C ASP A 96 4.28 5.70 11.56
N VAL A 97 4.18 7.03 11.48
CA VAL A 97 4.65 7.79 10.32
C VAL A 97 6.17 7.70 10.29
N LEU A 98 6.70 7.16 9.19
CA LEU A 98 8.15 7.11 8.99
C LEU A 98 8.69 8.53 8.76
N PRO A 99 9.90 8.84 9.25
CA PRO A 99 10.59 10.07 8.89
C PRO A 99 10.72 10.17 7.36
N PRO A 100 10.76 11.39 6.80
CA PRO A 100 10.91 11.57 5.37
C PRO A 100 12.16 10.84 4.87
N ALA A 101 12.05 10.17 3.73
CA ALA A 101 13.18 9.47 3.12
C ALA A 101 14.29 10.48 2.83
N LYS A 102 15.52 10.21 3.30
CA LYS A 102 16.70 10.95 2.85
C LYS A 102 16.82 10.79 1.32
N PRO A 103 17.15 11.85 0.57
CA PRO A 103 17.37 11.72 -0.87
C PRO A 103 18.47 10.68 -1.12
N SER A 104 18.25 9.78 -2.09
CA SER A 104 19.24 8.78 -2.49
C SER A 104 20.47 9.50 -3.07
N GLY A 105 21.51 9.68 -2.24
CA GLY A 105 22.75 10.36 -2.62
C GLY A 105 23.67 10.68 -1.43
N GLU A 106 23.11 11.09 -0.30
CA GLU A 106 23.85 11.20 0.96
C GLU A 106 23.97 9.83 1.63
N GLY A 107 25.00 9.08 1.27
CA GLY A 107 25.53 8.08 2.19
C GLY A 107 25.90 8.74 3.52
N GLU A 108 25.85 8.00 4.63
CA GLU A 108 26.40 8.46 5.91
C GLU A 108 27.80 9.04 5.65
N SER A 109 28.00 10.31 5.97
CA SER A 109 29.33 10.92 5.97
C SER A 109 30.25 10.04 6.83
N PRO A 110 31.54 9.86 6.48
CA PRO A 110 32.50 9.15 7.33
C PRO A 110 32.47 9.62 8.81
N GLU A 111 32.05 10.86 9.05
CA GLU A 111 31.84 11.46 10.38
C GLU A 111 30.76 10.77 11.22
N GLU A 112 29.68 10.27 10.64
CA GLU A 112 28.56 9.64 11.36
C GLU A 112 28.88 8.18 11.75
N LYS A 113 29.90 7.57 11.14
CA LYS A 113 30.39 6.22 11.49
C LYS A 113 31.43 6.21 12.61
N ALA A 114 31.93 7.37 13.01
CA ALA A 114 33.03 7.51 13.98
C ALA A 114 32.60 8.05 15.36
N ALA A 115 31.29 8.28 15.56
CA ALA A 115 30.69 8.66 16.85
C ALA A 115 30.07 7.45 17.55
#